data_AF-A0A1Z2SHZ4-F1
#
_entry.id   AF-A0A1Z2SHZ4-F1
#
_cell.length_a   1.000
_cell.length_b   1.000
_cell.length_c   1.000
_cell.angle_alpha   90.00
_cell.angle_beta   90.00
_cell.angle_gamma   90.00
#
_symmetry.space_group_name_H-M   'P 1'
#
loop_
_entity.id
_entity.type
_entity.pdbx_description
1 polymer ?
#
loop_
_entity_poly.entity_id
_entity_poly.type
_entity_poly.pdbx_seq_one_letter_code
_entity_poly.pdbx_strand_id
1 'polypeptide(L)' 'MDKELLARKLYVERVHELIGTHEIDEIVLNAMWESKASPADAARVMLEQPTNVLEAASWLQRYLNRK' A
#
# COMPACT_ATOMS: atom_id res chain seq x y z
N MET A 1 -23.13 -17.60 -6.25
CA MET A 1 -22.07 -16.59 -6.03
C MET A 1 -21.06 -17.19 -5.09
N ASP A 2 -19.82 -17.31 -5.55
CA ASP A 2 -18.72 -17.78 -4.72
C ASP A 2 -18.39 -16.72 -3.65
N LYS A 3 -18.32 -17.12 -2.38
CA LYS A 3 -18.12 -16.20 -1.24
C LYS A 3 -16.75 -15.52 -1.31
N GLU A 4 -15.75 -16.26 -1.78
CA GLU A 4 -14.39 -15.73 -1.92
C GLU A 4 -14.32 -14.68 -3.02
N LEU A 5 -15.02 -14.93 -4.13
CA LEU A 5 -15.12 -13.97 -5.23
C LEU A 5 -15.82 -12.68 -4.78
N LEU A 6 -16.86 -12.76 -3.95
CA LEU A 6 -17.51 -11.57 -3.38
C LEU A 6 -16.56 -10.82 -2.43
N ALA A 7 -15.88 -11.53 -1.54
CA ALA A 7 -14.93 -10.92 -0.61
C ALA A 7 -13.80 -10.20 -1.36
N ARG A 8 -13.29 -10.82 -2.44
CA ARG A 8 -12.28 -10.21 -3.31
C ARG A 8 -12.78 -8.93 -3.96
N LYS A 9 -14.01 -8.92 -4.48
CA LYS A 9 -14.60 -7.72 -5.10
C LYS A 9 -14.75 -6.57 -4.11
N LEU A 10 -15.34 -6.83 -2.94
CA LEU A 10 -15.51 -5.82 -1.89
C LEU A 10 -14.17 -5.26 -1.41
N TYR A 11 -13.17 -6.13 -1.30
CA TYR A 11 -11.80 -5.71 -0.96
C TYR A 11 -11.24 -4.73 -2.00
N VAL A 12 -11.33 -5.09 -3.28
CA VAL A 12 -10.84 -4.25 -4.39
C VAL A 12 -11.59 -2.93 -4.46
N GLU A 13 -12.92 -2.94 -4.39
CA GLU A 13 -13.75 -1.72 -4.35
C GLU A 13 -13.33 -0.80 -3.20
N ARG A 14 -13.10 -1.36 -2.01
CA ARG A 14 -12.67 -0.57 -0.85
C ARG A 14 -11.28 0.04 -1.03
N VAL A 15 -10.35 -0.68 -1.64
CA VAL A 15 -9.02 -0.16 -1.94
C VAL A 15 -9.11 0.98 -2.98
N HIS A 16 -9.93 0.82 -4.03
CA HIS A 16 -10.18 1.88 -5.01
C HIS A 16 -10.75 3.15 -4.38
N GLU A 17 -11.75 3.02 -3.49
CA GLU A 17 -12.31 4.16 -2.76
C GLU A 17 -11.27 4.90 -1.92
N LEU A 18 -10.35 4.17 -1.27
CA LEU A 18 -9.33 4.74 -0.40
C LEU A 18 -8.20 5.41 -1.18
N ILE A 19 -7.85 4.89 -2.35
CA ILE A 19 -6.80 5.43 -3.22
C ILE A 19 -7.32 6.62 -4.03
N GLY A 20 -8.61 6.62 -4.36
CA GLY A 20 -9.27 7.68 -5.13
C GLY A 20 -8.83 7.65 -6.58
N THR A 21 -8.15 8.72 -7.03
CA THR A 21 -7.74 8.90 -8.44
C THR A 21 -6.31 8.44 -8.72
N HIS A 22 -5.58 7.91 -7.73
CA HIS A 22 -4.22 7.42 -7.94
C HIS A 22 -4.23 6.06 -8.64
N GLU A 23 -3.14 5.76 -9.33
CA GLU A 23 -2.94 4.48 -9.99
C GLU A 23 -2.81 3.35 -8.96
N ILE A 24 -3.41 2.21 -9.28
CA ILE A 24 -3.36 1.00 -8.44
C ILE A 24 -2.38 0.04 -9.07
N ASP A 25 -1.35 -0.32 -8.31
CA ASP A 25 -0.46 -1.42 -8.67
C ASP A 25 -1.15 -2.75 -8.39
N GLU A 26 -1.58 -3.44 -9.46
CA GLU A 26 -2.27 -4.74 -9.36
C GLU A 26 -1.39 -5.83 -8.73
N ILE A 27 -0.06 -5.77 -8.89
CA ILE A 27 0.86 -6.74 -8.30
C ILE A 27 0.85 -6.58 -6.78
N VAL A 28 0.95 -5.33 -6.31
CA VAL A 28 0.85 -5.02 -4.87
C VAL A 28 -0.54 -5.38 -4.34
N LEU A 29 -1.61 -5.09 -5.10
CA LEU A 29 -2.99 -5.41 -4.69
C LEU A 29 -3.19 -6.91 -4.45
N ASN A 30 -2.66 -7.72 -5.37
CA ASN A 30 -2.70 -9.17 -5.28
C ASN A 30 -1.91 -9.69 -4.08
N ALA A 31 -0.68 -9.21 -3.88
CA ALA A 31 0.15 -9.60 -2.74
C ALA A 31 -0.51 -9.23 -1.39
N MET A 32 -1.15 -8.05 -1.30
CA MET A 32 -1.86 -7.62 -0.09
C MET A 32 -3.11 -8.46 0.18
N TRP A 33 -3.83 -8.87 -0.87
CA TRP A 33 -4.95 -9.80 -0.72
C TRP A 33 -4.50 -11.18 -0.25
N GLU A 34 -3.44 -11.73 -0.86
CA GLU A 34 -2.91 -13.05 -0.52
C GLU A 34 -2.40 -13.10 0.92
N SER A 35 -1.76 -12.02 1.38
CA SER A 35 -1.32 -11.87 2.79
C SER A 35 -2.46 -11.54 3.77
N LYS A 36 -3.71 -11.46 3.30
CA LYS A 36 -4.89 -11.10 4.12
C LYS A 36 -4.73 -9.74 4.84
N ALA A 37 -4.02 -8.81 4.22
CA ALA A 37 -3.89 -7.45 4.73
C ALA A 37 -5.24 -6.71 4.68
N SER A 38 -5.36 -5.62 5.43
CA SER A 38 -6.57 -4.78 5.38
C SER A 38 -6.58 -3.90 4.11
N PRO A 39 -7.76 -3.53 3.56
CA PRO A 39 -7.85 -2.59 2.45
C PRO A 39 -7.16 -1.24 2.75
N ALA A 40 -7.17 -0.81 4.01
CA ALA A 40 -6.51 0.43 4.44
C ALA A 40 -4.98 0.33 4.38
N ASP A 41 -4.42 -0.81 4.79
CA ASP A 41 -2.98 -1.04 4.68
C ASP A 41 -2.54 -1.14 3.22
N ALA A 42 -3.33 -1.83 2.37
CA ALA A 42 -3.05 -1.89 0.94
C ALA A 42 -3.06 -0.51 0.28
N ALA A 43 -4.09 0.30 0.55
CA ALA A 43 -4.17 1.66 0.04
C ALA A 43 -3.00 2.52 0.55
N ARG A 44 -2.63 2.39 1.82
CA ARG A 44 -1.48 3.10 2.40
C ARG A 44 -0.18 2.74 1.69
N VAL A 45 0.13 1.45 1.53
CA VAL A 45 1.35 0.99 0.84
C VAL A 45 1.40 1.49 -0.61
N MET A 46 0.25 1.56 -1.29
CA MET A 46 0.18 2.06 -2.67
C MET A 46 0.35 3.58 -2.79
N LEU A 47 -0.15 4.33 -1.80
CA LEU A 47 -0.02 5.80 -1.75
C LEU A 47 1.37 6.22 -1.23
N GLU A 48 1.95 5.44 -0.33
CA GLU A 48 3.33 5.57 0.14
C GLU A 48 4.29 5.07 -0.95
N GLN A 49 4.36 5.79 -2.08
CA GLN A 49 5.56 5.75 -2.91
C GLN A 49 6.80 6.00 -2.02
N PRO A 50 7.97 5.40 -2.29
CA PRO A 50 9.11 5.37 -1.38
C PRO A 50 9.85 6.72 -1.30
N THR A 51 9.14 7.83 -1.18
CA THR A 51 9.74 9.15 -0.95
C THR A 51 10.25 9.29 0.49
N ASN A 52 9.73 8.53 1.46
CA ASN A 52 9.99 8.80 2.88
C ASN A 52 10.65 7.71 3.72
N VAL A 53 11.19 6.64 3.13
CA VAL A 53 12.09 5.74 3.88
C VAL A 53 13.36 6.47 4.31
N LEU A 54 13.80 7.48 3.53
CA LEU A 54 14.94 8.33 3.87
C LEU A 54 14.59 9.48 4.83
N GLU A 55 13.35 9.99 4.82
CA GLU A 55 12.89 11.00 5.79
C GLU A 55 12.59 10.39 7.17
N ALA A 56 12.10 9.16 7.22
CA ALA A 56 11.79 8.47 8.49
C ALA A 56 13.05 8.16 9.31
N ALA A 57 14.22 8.07 8.67
CA ALA A 57 15.48 7.76 9.32
C ALA A 57 16.35 9.02 9.49
N SER A 58 15.94 9.92 10.40
CA SER A 58 16.72 11.12 10.75
C SER A 58 18.16 10.82 11.19
N TRP A 59 18.43 9.60 11.68
CA TRP A 59 19.78 9.14 12.03
C TRP A 59 20.66 8.86 10.80
N LEU A 60 20.07 8.40 9.69
CA LEU A 60 20.77 8.06 8.46
C LEU A 60 21.21 9.33 7.72
N GLN A 61 20.33 10.34 7.67
CA GLN A 61 20.67 11.68 7.16
C GLN A 61 21.85 12.31 7.92
N ARG A 62 21.88 12.16 9.25
CA ARG A 62 22.98 12.64 10.10
C ARG A 62 24.28 11.86 9.87
N TYR A 63 24.20 10.59 9.51
CA TYR A 63 25.37 9.76 9.26
C TYR A 63 26.02 10.09 7.91
N LEU A 64 25.22 10.24 6.85
CA LEU A 64 25.70 10.59 5.51
C LEU A 64 26.28 12.00 5.41
N ASN A 65 25.82 12.93 6.26
CA ASN A 65 26.30 14.32 6.29
C ASN A 65 27.49 14.57 7.24
N ARG A 66 28.14 13.53 7.78
CA ARG A 66 29.40 13.72 8.53
C ARG A 66 30.54 13.92 7.53
N LYS A 67 31.04 15.16 7.46
CA LYS A 67 32.35 15.49 6.87
C LYS A 67 33.47 15.23 7.85
#